data_AF-A0A9Q6A1S2-F1
#
_entry.id   AF-A0A9Q6A1S2-F1
#
_cell.length_a   1.000
_cell.length_b   1.000
_cell.length_c   1.000
_cell.angle_alpha   90.00
_cell.angle_beta   90.00
_cell.angle_gamma   90.00
#
_symmetry.space_group_name_H-M   'P 1'
#
loop_
_entity.id
_entity.type
_entity.pdbx_description
1 polymer ?
#
loop_
_entity_poly.entity_id
_entity_poly.type
_entity_poly.pdbx_seq_one_letter_code
_entity_poly.pdbx_strand_id
1 'polypeptide(L)'
;MFKFKASYVALAAVLTSSVVYADPTSYTHSSGATVIDIEKPNAAGVSHNLYRDFNVGANGTILNNSGDDVSHSTFGNIARNNNLTAGSTSVILNEVTSKNASSLKGFIEVNGQKADVVIANPNGITCSGCSFVNTNKAILTTGKVNMTDDGAIGSYTVTGGTLTIGENGMNAANGYAVLLADAININGKVQANNALVSAGNFTMDNSSGSVTSAGKKATLIQMTVNPQYSIDVSSLGGIEANSISMVGNNIGFGVRN
;
A
#
# COMPACT_ATOMS: atom_id res chain seq x y z
N MET A 1 24.58 -42.87 48.75
CA MET A 1 25.44 -41.97 47.95
C MET A 1 24.54 -41.21 46.99
N PHE A 2 24.43 -39.89 47.15
CA PHE A 2 23.37 -39.04 46.60
C PHE A 2 23.52 -38.77 45.09
N LYS A 3 22.39 -38.78 44.36
CA LYS A 3 22.29 -38.42 42.93
C LYS A 3 22.15 -36.89 42.80
N PHE A 4 23.01 -36.25 41.99
CA PHE A 4 22.80 -34.87 41.53
C PHE A 4 22.12 -34.87 40.15
N LYS A 5 20.95 -34.24 40.04
CA LYS A 5 20.34 -33.85 38.77
C LYS A 5 20.61 -32.35 38.56
N ALA A 6 21.45 -32.02 37.60
CA ALA A 6 21.60 -30.64 37.14
C ALA A 6 20.38 -30.29 36.28
N SER A 7 19.57 -29.32 36.73
CA SER A 7 18.51 -28.73 35.91
C SER A 7 19.08 -27.51 35.20
N TYR A 8 19.08 -27.53 33.87
CA TYR A 8 19.41 -26.35 33.07
C TYR A 8 18.20 -25.42 33.03
N VAL A 9 18.34 -24.22 33.58
CA VAL A 9 17.36 -23.14 33.41
C VAL A 9 17.77 -22.38 32.14
N ALA A 10 16.98 -22.50 31.07
CA ALA A 10 17.14 -21.66 29.89
C ALA A 10 16.52 -20.29 30.17
N LEU A 11 17.35 -19.25 30.25
CA LEU A 11 16.91 -17.87 30.33
C LEU A 11 16.60 -17.38 28.91
N ALA A 12 15.33 -17.39 28.51
CA ALA A 12 14.90 -16.76 27.26
C ALA A 12 14.92 -15.23 27.46
N ALA A 13 15.97 -14.56 26.98
CA ALA A 13 15.96 -13.12 26.86
C ALA A 13 15.00 -12.73 25.74
N VAL A 14 13.84 -12.20 26.09
CA VAL A 14 12.94 -11.55 25.11
C VAL A 14 13.60 -10.22 24.73
N LEU A 15 14.31 -10.22 23.61
CA LEU A 15 14.75 -8.99 22.95
C LEU A 15 13.48 -8.32 22.39
N THR A 16 12.87 -7.42 23.14
CA THR A 16 11.91 -6.48 22.55
C THR A 16 12.72 -5.47 21.76
N SER A 17 12.97 -5.72 20.48
CA SER A 17 13.44 -4.68 19.59
C SER A 17 12.34 -3.61 19.54
N SER A 18 12.64 -2.42 20.06
CA SER A 18 11.83 -1.25 19.77
C SER A 18 11.94 -1.04 18.26
N VAL A 19 10.85 -1.14 17.52
CA VAL A 19 10.84 -0.71 16.11
C VAL A 19 11.17 0.79 16.14
N VAL A 20 12.39 1.14 15.76
CA VAL A 20 12.77 2.53 15.58
C VAL A 20 12.08 2.98 14.29
N TYR A 21 10.98 3.71 14.44
CA TYR A 21 10.27 4.35 13.34
C TYR A 21 11.16 5.49 12.80
N ALA A 22 12.01 5.18 11.84
CA ALA A 22 12.72 6.17 11.04
C ALA A 22 12.16 6.11 9.62
N ASP A 23 11.84 7.27 9.06
CA ASP A 23 11.51 7.38 7.65
C ASP A 23 12.72 6.87 6.83
N PRO A 24 12.49 6.17 5.70
CA PRO A 24 13.58 5.73 4.85
C PRO A 24 14.45 6.90 4.38
N THR A 25 15.70 6.59 4.03
CA THR A 25 16.60 7.59 3.47
C THR A 25 16.03 8.11 2.14
N SER A 26 15.95 9.44 2.00
CA SER A 26 15.46 10.07 0.78
C SER A 26 16.24 11.33 0.44
N TYR A 27 16.23 11.67 -0.85
CA TYR A 27 16.87 12.88 -1.37
C TYR A 27 16.13 13.40 -2.60
N THR A 28 16.31 14.68 -2.92
CA THR A 28 15.79 15.28 -4.16
C THR A 28 16.78 15.06 -5.29
N HIS A 29 16.35 14.38 -6.35
CA HIS A 29 17.14 14.15 -7.56
C HIS A 29 17.27 15.45 -8.39
N SER A 30 18.25 15.52 -9.29
CA SER A 30 18.42 16.67 -10.20
C SER A 30 17.22 16.89 -11.15
N SER A 31 16.40 15.85 -11.34
CA SER A 31 15.11 15.93 -12.06
C SER A 31 13.98 16.57 -11.24
N GLY A 32 14.20 16.84 -9.95
CA GLY A 32 13.21 17.35 -9.01
C GLY A 32 12.36 16.27 -8.33
N ALA A 33 12.45 15.01 -8.76
CA ALA A 33 11.77 13.89 -8.13
C ALA A 33 12.38 13.57 -6.76
N THR A 34 11.56 13.08 -5.83
CA THR A 34 12.07 12.53 -4.57
C THR A 34 12.51 11.10 -4.80
N VAL A 35 13.78 10.78 -4.56
CA VAL A 35 14.27 9.39 -4.56
C VAL A 35 14.25 8.88 -3.13
N ILE A 36 13.65 7.72 -2.94
CA ILE A 36 13.58 7.00 -1.67
C ILE A 36 14.41 5.73 -1.81
N ASP A 37 15.47 5.63 -1.04
CA ASP A 37 16.22 4.39 -0.88
C ASP A 37 15.44 3.48 0.06
N ILE A 38 14.66 2.57 -0.53
CA ILE A 38 13.82 1.64 0.21
C ILE A 38 14.66 0.78 1.17
N GLU A 39 14.02 0.32 2.23
CA GLU A 39 14.64 -0.53 3.25
C GLU A 39 15.04 -1.89 2.69
N LYS A 40 15.99 -2.54 3.37
CA LYS A 40 16.42 -3.90 3.04
C LYS A 40 15.21 -4.86 3.06
N PRO A 41 15.02 -5.71 2.03
CA PRO A 41 13.95 -6.69 2.05
C PRO A 41 14.17 -7.74 3.15
N ASN A 42 13.06 -8.21 3.72
CA ASN A 42 13.05 -9.37 4.60
C ASN A 42 13.16 -10.68 3.81
N ALA A 43 13.15 -11.82 4.51
CA ALA A 43 13.31 -13.14 3.89
C ALA A 43 12.18 -13.51 2.90
N ALA A 44 10.99 -12.93 3.05
CA ALA A 44 9.88 -13.08 2.12
C ALA A 44 9.96 -12.12 0.91
N GLY A 45 11.01 -11.31 0.82
CA GLY A 45 11.22 -10.36 -0.25
C GLY A 45 10.40 -9.08 -0.11
N VAL A 46 9.91 -8.73 1.08
CA VAL A 46 9.19 -7.48 1.36
C VAL A 46 10.14 -6.43 1.92
N SER A 47 10.26 -5.29 1.24
CA SER A 47 10.85 -4.07 1.79
C SER A 47 9.78 -3.29 2.55
N HIS A 48 9.89 -3.22 3.88
CA HIS A 48 8.91 -2.54 4.74
C HIS A 48 9.43 -1.15 5.13
N ASN A 49 8.80 -0.13 4.57
CA ASN A 49 9.17 1.27 4.69
C ASN A 49 8.11 1.97 5.54
N LEU A 50 8.52 2.47 6.70
CA LEU A 50 7.63 3.13 7.65
C LEU A 50 7.75 4.64 7.52
N TYR A 51 6.63 5.34 7.42
CA TYR A 51 6.60 6.78 7.23
C TYR A 51 5.79 7.48 8.31
N ARG A 52 6.26 8.64 8.75
CA ARG A 52 5.38 9.62 9.40
C ARG A 52 4.46 10.30 8.39
N ASP A 53 4.99 10.65 7.22
CA ASP A 53 4.26 11.30 6.15
C ASP A 53 4.71 10.72 4.81
N PHE A 54 3.76 10.19 4.03
CA PHE A 54 4.02 9.73 2.66
C PHE A 54 3.11 10.48 1.70
N ASN A 55 3.69 11.44 0.98
CA ASN A 55 3.01 12.27 -0.01
C ASN A 55 3.85 12.31 -1.29
N VAL A 56 3.19 12.40 -2.44
CA VAL A 56 3.85 12.48 -3.75
C VAL A 56 3.42 13.78 -4.42
N GLY A 57 4.38 14.68 -4.61
CA GLY A 57 4.17 15.94 -5.32
C GLY A 57 4.13 15.75 -6.84
N ALA A 58 3.92 16.85 -7.57
CA ALA A 58 3.86 16.84 -9.04
C ALA A 58 5.16 16.38 -9.71
N ASN A 59 6.32 16.56 -9.04
CA ASN A 59 7.61 16.09 -9.54
C ASN A 59 7.82 14.57 -9.35
N GLY A 60 6.89 13.88 -8.71
CA GLY A 60 6.92 12.44 -8.51
C GLY A 60 7.91 11.94 -7.47
N THR A 61 7.88 10.63 -7.29
CA THR A 61 8.71 9.87 -6.35
C THR A 61 9.27 8.63 -7.04
N ILE A 62 10.52 8.32 -6.77
CA ILE A 62 11.23 7.15 -7.28
C ILE A 62 11.60 6.26 -6.08
N LEU A 63 11.07 5.05 -6.07
CA LEU A 63 11.39 4.00 -5.11
C LEU A 63 12.61 3.23 -5.63
N ASN A 64 13.77 3.40 -4.99
CA ASN A 64 15.03 2.86 -5.49
C ASN A 64 15.21 1.38 -5.17
N ASN A 65 14.71 0.51 -6.04
CA ASN A 65 14.83 -0.96 -5.94
C ASN A 65 16.02 -1.52 -6.75
N SER A 66 17.13 -0.78 -6.81
CA SER A 66 18.34 -1.21 -7.52
C SER A 66 19.55 -1.30 -6.60
N GLY A 67 20.24 -2.45 -6.62
CA GLY A 67 21.54 -2.62 -5.97
C GLY A 67 22.71 -2.03 -6.77
N ASP A 68 22.45 -1.61 -8.01
CA ASP A 68 23.40 -1.00 -8.95
C ASP A 68 22.91 0.40 -9.37
N ASP A 69 23.82 1.22 -9.90
CA ASP A 69 23.45 2.51 -10.50
C ASP A 69 22.56 2.30 -11.74
N VAL A 70 21.51 3.11 -11.88
CA VAL A 70 20.58 3.03 -13.01
C VAL A 70 20.58 4.34 -13.78
N SER A 71 20.96 4.27 -15.05
CA SER A 71 20.94 5.42 -15.95
C SER A 71 19.59 5.55 -16.66
N HIS A 72 18.88 6.63 -16.37
CA HIS A 72 17.63 6.99 -17.04
C HIS A 72 17.86 8.06 -18.11
N SER A 73 17.17 7.94 -19.25
CA SER A 73 17.14 8.99 -20.27
C SER A 73 16.40 10.23 -19.80
N THR A 74 15.36 10.08 -18.97
CA THR A 74 14.51 11.17 -18.48
C THR A 74 15.05 11.80 -17.19
N PHE A 75 15.52 10.97 -16.25
CA PHE A 75 15.93 11.46 -14.94
C PHE A 75 17.43 11.68 -14.80
N GLY A 76 18.27 11.03 -15.62
CA GLY A 76 19.71 10.95 -15.39
C GLY A 76 20.09 9.73 -14.55
N ASN A 77 21.31 9.70 -14.02
CA ASN A 77 21.79 8.56 -13.23
C ASN A 77 21.25 8.60 -11.80
N ILE A 78 20.57 7.53 -11.40
CA ILE A 78 20.16 7.29 -10.02
C ILE A 78 21.14 6.30 -9.41
N ALA A 79 21.82 6.73 -8.35
CA ALA A 79 22.79 5.90 -7.66
C ALA A 79 22.15 4.65 -7.04
N ARG A 80 22.94 3.59 -6.87
CA ARG A 80 22.53 2.36 -6.18
C ARG A 80 21.93 2.64 -4.80
N ASN A 81 20.94 1.85 -4.42
CA ASN A 81 20.46 1.79 -3.05
C ASN A 81 21.37 0.87 -2.21
N ASN A 82 22.07 1.45 -1.23
CA ASN A 82 23.00 0.70 -0.37
C ASN A 82 22.32 -0.23 0.64
N ASN A 83 21.01 -0.11 0.86
CA ASN A 83 20.25 -1.02 1.71
C ASN A 83 20.09 -2.42 1.08
N LEU A 84 20.13 -2.51 -0.26
CA LEU A 84 19.84 -3.71 -1.05
C LEU A 84 21.05 -4.66 -1.19
N THR A 85 21.72 -4.91 -0.07
CA THR A 85 22.89 -5.81 0.02
C THR A 85 22.61 -7.27 -0.36
N ALA A 86 21.34 -7.69 -0.29
CA ALA A 86 20.90 -9.05 -0.60
C ALA A 86 20.13 -9.14 -1.94
N GLY A 87 20.18 -8.08 -2.74
CA GLY A 87 19.37 -7.94 -3.96
C GLY A 87 18.09 -7.15 -3.74
N SER A 88 17.38 -6.96 -4.84
CA SER A 88 16.12 -6.23 -4.97
C SER A 88 14.93 -6.97 -4.35
N THR A 89 13.85 -6.22 -4.08
CA THR A 89 12.60 -6.71 -3.49
C THR A 89 11.53 -7.01 -4.52
N SER A 90 10.60 -7.91 -4.17
CA SER A 90 9.38 -8.18 -4.94
C SER A 90 8.19 -7.32 -4.49
N VAL A 91 8.21 -6.78 -3.27
CA VAL A 91 7.14 -5.97 -2.69
C VAL A 91 7.71 -4.79 -1.90
N ILE A 92 7.37 -3.58 -2.30
CA ILE A 92 7.69 -2.35 -1.59
C ILE A 92 6.45 -1.91 -0.82
N LEU A 93 6.45 -2.15 0.50
CA LEU A 93 5.40 -1.70 1.41
C LEU A 93 5.77 -0.32 1.95
N ASN A 94 4.94 0.66 1.66
CA ASN A 94 5.01 2.01 2.22
C ASN A 94 3.85 2.19 3.20
N GLU A 95 4.15 2.18 4.51
CA GLU A 95 3.15 2.24 5.56
C GLU A 95 3.27 3.53 6.36
N VAL A 96 2.20 4.33 6.38
CA VAL A 96 2.12 5.54 7.20
C VAL A 96 1.62 5.20 8.60
N THR A 97 2.40 5.56 9.60
CA THR A 97 2.17 5.19 11.02
C THR A 97 1.69 6.36 11.87
N SER A 98 1.72 7.57 11.32
CA SER A 98 1.16 8.77 11.95
C SER A 98 -0.37 8.83 11.80
N LYS A 99 -0.97 9.97 12.15
CA LYS A 99 -2.40 10.25 11.93
C LYS A 99 -2.67 11.06 10.65
N ASN A 100 -1.65 11.31 9.84
CA ASN A 100 -1.76 12.13 8.64
C ASN A 100 -2.22 11.28 7.45
N ALA A 101 -3.11 11.84 6.63
CA ALA A 101 -3.52 11.24 5.37
C ALA A 101 -2.47 11.47 4.27
N SER A 102 -2.49 10.62 3.24
CA SER A 102 -1.58 10.72 2.09
C SER A 102 -2.21 11.43 0.90
N SER A 103 -1.43 12.27 0.22
CA SER A 103 -1.79 12.91 -1.04
C SER A 103 -0.79 12.55 -2.14
N LEU A 104 -1.29 11.96 -3.22
CA LEU A 104 -0.51 11.44 -4.34
C LEU A 104 -0.91 12.20 -5.62
N LYS A 105 -0.01 13.06 -6.12
CA LYS A 105 -0.28 14.01 -7.22
C LYS A 105 0.70 13.89 -8.40
N GLY A 106 1.49 12.82 -8.44
CA GLY A 106 2.50 12.60 -9.47
C GLY A 106 2.87 11.13 -9.60
N PHE A 107 3.88 10.84 -10.40
CA PHE A 107 4.31 9.48 -10.66
C PHE A 107 5.00 8.86 -9.43
N ILE A 108 4.86 7.55 -9.31
CA ILE A 108 5.54 6.67 -8.36
C ILE A 108 6.20 5.60 -9.21
N GLU A 109 7.53 5.65 -9.28
CA GLU A 109 8.31 4.74 -10.13
C GLU A 109 9.16 3.81 -9.29
N VAL A 110 9.17 2.52 -9.64
CA VAL A 110 10.18 1.60 -9.11
C VAL A 110 11.43 1.66 -9.99
N ASN A 111 12.53 2.19 -9.46
CA ASN A 111 13.82 2.16 -10.14
C ASN A 111 14.47 0.77 -10.02
N GLY A 112 15.05 0.26 -11.10
CA GLY A 112 15.65 -1.07 -11.12
C GLY A 112 14.62 -2.19 -11.31
N GLN A 113 14.68 -3.22 -10.46
CA GLN A 113 13.80 -4.38 -10.62
C GLN A 113 12.35 -4.03 -10.33
N LYS A 114 11.45 -4.45 -11.24
CA LYS A 114 9.99 -4.31 -11.10
C LYS A 114 9.49 -4.99 -9.81
N ALA A 115 8.58 -4.32 -9.08
CA ALA A 115 8.00 -4.82 -7.83
C ALA A 115 6.49 -4.50 -7.72
N ASP A 116 5.82 -5.13 -6.77
CA ASP A 116 4.53 -4.65 -6.26
C ASP A 116 4.77 -3.43 -5.36
N VAL A 117 3.90 -2.43 -5.45
CA VAL A 117 3.94 -1.23 -4.60
C VAL A 117 2.67 -1.16 -3.78
N VAL A 118 2.83 -1.18 -2.46
CA VAL A 118 1.74 -1.00 -1.50
C VAL A 118 1.90 0.36 -0.83
N ILE A 119 0.83 1.14 -0.81
CA ILE A 119 0.72 2.38 -0.03
C ILE A 119 -0.42 2.16 0.97
N ALA A 120 -0.06 1.99 2.23
CA ALA A 120 -0.96 1.73 3.33
C ALA A 120 -1.05 2.96 4.24
N ASN A 121 -2.23 3.55 4.33
CA ASN A 121 -2.48 4.67 5.24
C ASN A 121 -3.92 4.62 5.79
N PRO A 122 -4.10 4.12 7.04
CA PRO A 122 -5.42 4.06 7.66
C PRO A 122 -6.15 5.39 7.83
N ASN A 123 -5.43 6.51 7.78
CA ASN A 123 -6.01 7.85 7.89
C ASN A 123 -6.65 8.34 6.58
N GLY A 124 -6.40 7.64 5.47
CA GLY A 124 -6.95 7.96 4.15
C GLY A 124 -5.86 8.27 3.12
N ILE A 125 -6.25 8.11 1.86
CA ILE A 125 -5.38 8.31 0.70
C ILE A 125 -6.16 9.10 -0.35
N THR A 126 -5.56 10.14 -0.91
CA THR A 126 -6.07 10.83 -2.09
C THR A 126 -5.07 10.69 -3.23
N CYS A 127 -5.46 10.01 -4.31
CA CYS A 127 -4.73 10.01 -5.57
C CYS A 127 -5.44 10.93 -6.57
N SER A 128 -4.76 11.96 -7.06
CA SER A 128 -5.30 12.84 -8.08
C SER A 128 -4.19 13.21 -9.06
N GLY A 129 -4.09 12.45 -10.15
CA GLY A 129 -2.99 12.50 -11.11
C GLY A 129 -1.82 11.62 -10.70
N CYS A 130 -2.03 10.65 -9.79
CA CYS A 130 -0.98 9.70 -9.46
C CYS A 130 -0.81 8.66 -10.58
N SER A 131 0.43 8.26 -10.84
CA SER A 131 0.72 7.20 -11.80
C SER A 131 1.74 6.20 -11.25
N PHE A 132 1.67 4.95 -11.69
CA PHE A 132 2.56 3.89 -11.24
C PHE A 132 3.39 3.38 -12.42
N VAL A 133 4.71 3.47 -12.30
CA VAL A 133 5.68 3.14 -13.36
C VAL A 133 6.55 1.98 -12.89
N ASN A 134 6.85 1.06 -13.80
CA ASN A 134 7.62 -0.16 -13.52
C ASN A 134 7.09 -0.94 -12.29
N THR A 135 5.77 -1.06 -12.20
CA THR A 135 5.08 -1.70 -11.06
C THR A 135 4.24 -2.88 -11.55
N ASN A 136 4.21 -3.98 -10.80
CA ASN A 136 3.38 -5.16 -11.09
C ASN A 136 1.95 -4.93 -10.61
N LYS A 137 1.78 -4.70 -9.30
CA LYS A 137 0.53 -4.28 -8.67
C LYS A 137 0.72 -2.93 -7.96
N ALA A 138 -0.23 -2.02 -8.18
CA ALA A 138 -0.36 -0.78 -7.43
C ALA A 138 -1.51 -0.93 -6.42
N ILE A 139 -1.15 -1.07 -5.13
CA ILE A 139 -2.10 -1.34 -4.05
C ILE A 139 -2.22 -0.07 -3.20
N LEU A 140 -3.41 0.55 -3.22
CA LEU A 140 -3.77 1.65 -2.32
C LEU A 140 -4.72 1.11 -1.26
N THR A 141 -4.33 1.20 0.02
CA THR A 141 -5.12 0.65 1.12
C THR A 141 -5.23 1.58 2.31
N THR A 142 -6.42 1.71 2.89
CA THR A 142 -6.61 2.28 4.24
C THR A 142 -6.66 1.18 5.32
N GLY A 143 -6.37 -0.06 4.94
CA GLY A 143 -6.24 -1.16 5.87
C GLY A 143 -4.89 -1.19 6.56
N LYS A 144 -4.88 -1.74 7.77
CA LYS A 144 -3.65 -2.20 8.41
C LYS A 144 -3.10 -3.41 7.64
N VAL A 145 -1.81 -3.40 7.34
CA VAL A 145 -1.14 -4.54 6.70
C VAL A 145 -0.72 -5.53 7.79
N ASN A 146 -1.18 -6.77 7.69
CA ASN A 146 -0.79 -7.83 8.62
C ASN A 146 0.22 -8.73 7.93
N MET A 147 1.41 -8.80 8.53
CA MET A 147 2.49 -9.67 8.07
C MET A 147 2.28 -11.08 8.62
N THR A 148 2.67 -12.09 7.86
CA THR A 148 2.79 -13.48 8.32
C THR A 148 4.07 -13.65 9.14
N ASP A 149 4.19 -14.76 9.87
CA ASP A 149 5.36 -15.05 10.72
C ASP A 149 6.67 -15.15 9.93
N ASP A 150 6.61 -15.52 8.64
CA ASP A 150 7.75 -15.56 7.72
C ASP A 150 8.06 -14.20 7.06
N GLY A 151 7.28 -13.17 7.36
CA GLY A 151 7.48 -11.79 6.89
C GLY A 151 6.85 -11.47 5.53
N ALA A 152 6.02 -12.34 4.96
CA ALA A 152 5.21 -11.98 3.80
C ALA A 152 4.04 -11.08 4.20
N ILE A 153 3.40 -10.41 3.22
CA ILE A 153 2.10 -9.79 3.47
C ILE A 153 1.03 -10.88 3.48
N GLY A 154 0.39 -11.10 4.63
CA GLY A 154 -0.67 -12.08 4.80
C GLY A 154 -2.04 -11.52 4.46
N SER A 155 -2.38 -10.35 5.00
CA SER A 155 -3.71 -9.75 4.79
C SER A 155 -3.74 -8.24 4.96
N TYR A 156 -4.83 -7.64 4.49
CA TYR A 156 -5.19 -6.24 4.71
C TYR A 156 -6.47 -6.17 5.53
N THR A 157 -6.41 -5.61 6.73
CA THR A 157 -7.60 -5.39 7.57
C THR A 157 -8.04 -3.94 7.49
N VAL A 158 -9.16 -3.72 6.79
CA VAL A 158 -9.79 -2.42 6.57
C VAL A 158 -10.89 -2.21 7.61
N THR A 159 -10.72 -1.21 8.47
CA THR A 159 -11.70 -0.85 9.50
C THR A 159 -12.21 0.58 9.43
N GLY A 160 -11.58 1.42 8.60
CA GLY A 160 -11.89 2.82 8.43
C GLY A 160 -11.06 3.44 7.31
N GLY A 161 -11.13 4.77 7.19
CA GLY A 161 -10.38 5.54 6.21
C GLY A 161 -11.07 5.61 4.84
N THR A 162 -10.82 6.72 4.14
CA THR A 162 -11.36 6.97 2.81
C THR A 162 -10.24 6.99 1.78
N LEU A 163 -10.45 6.28 0.67
CA LEU A 163 -9.63 6.37 -0.52
C LEU A 163 -10.36 7.22 -1.56
N THR A 164 -9.74 8.30 -2.02
CA THR A 164 -10.30 9.17 -3.06
C THR A 164 -9.43 9.14 -4.29
N ILE A 165 -10.01 8.78 -5.44
CA ILE A 165 -9.47 9.06 -6.76
C ILE A 165 -10.05 10.40 -7.20
N GLY A 166 -9.23 11.45 -7.19
CA GLY A 166 -9.62 12.80 -7.60
C GLY A 166 -9.80 12.93 -9.11
N GLU A 167 -10.20 14.12 -9.55
CA GLU A 167 -10.59 14.41 -10.94
C GLU A 167 -9.48 14.12 -11.96
N ASN A 168 -8.21 14.28 -11.57
CA ASN A 168 -7.06 13.97 -12.43
C ASN A 168 -6.77 12.45 -12.54
N GLY A 169 -7.53 11.62 -11.84
CA GLY A 169 -7.50 10.17 -11.97
C GLY A 169 -6.28 9.47 -11.36
N MET A 170 -6.18 8.18 -11.69
CA MET A 170 -5.10 7.26 -11.34
C MET A 170 -4.68 6.50 -12.59
N ASN A 171 -3.38 6.45 -12.87
CA ASN A 171 -2.84 5.66 -13.97
C ASN A 171 -1.95 4.52 -13.47
N ALA A 172 -2.46 3.29 -13.56
CA ALA A 172 -1.73 2.04 -13.35
C ALA A 172 -1.83 1.15 -14.60
N ALA A 173 -1.87 1.76 -15.80
CA ALA A 173 -2.22 1.09 -17.07
C ALA A 173 -1.38 -0.15 -17.38
N ASN A 174 -0.13 -0.24 -16.91
CA ASN A 174 0.76 -1.38 -17.15
C ASN A 174 0.73 -2.44 -16.04
N GLY A 175 -0.16 -2.30 -15.05
CA GLY A 175 -0.21 -3.15 -13.86
C GLY A 175 -1.64 -3.46 -13.41
N TYR A 176 -1.73 -4.07 -12.23
CA TYR A 176 -2.98 -4.38 -11.55
C TYR A 176 -3.24 -3.32 -10.47
N ALA A 177 -4.34 -2.58 -10.57
CA ALA A 177 -4.79 -1.67 -9.52
C ALA A 177 -5.59 -2.42 -8.44
N VAL A 178 -5.24 -2.23 -7.18
CA VAL A 178 -5.98 -2.79 -6.04
C VAL A 178 -6.32 -1.65 -5.08
N LEU A 179 -7.62 -1.36 -4.91
CA LEU A 179 -8.14 -0.25 -4.11
C LEU A 179 -8.92 -0.83 -2.93
N LEU A 180 -8.42 -0.64 -1.70
CA LEU A 180 -8.98 -1.24 -0.48
C LEU A 180 -9.25 -0.15 0.57
N ALA A 181 -10.51 0.16 0.89
CA ALA A 181 -10.81 1.16 1.93
C ALA A 181 -12.19 0.98 2.57
N ASP A 182 -12.49 1.64 3.69
CA ASP A 182 -13.86 1.59 4.25
C ASP A 182 -14.84 2.35 3.34
N ALA A 183 -14.37 3.44 2.73
CA ALA A 183 -15.08 4.17 1.69
C ALA A 183 -14.15 4.52 0.52
N ILE A 184 -14.64 4.38 -0.71
CA ILE A 184 -13.91 4.70 -1.95
C ILE A 184 -14.72 5.70 -2.77
N ASN A 185 -14.13 6.86 -3.05
CA ASN A 185 -14.70 7.88 -3.94
C ASN A 185 -13.92 7.91 -5.25
N ILE A 186 -14.58 7.76 -6.40
CA ILE A 186 -13.97 7.78 -7.73
C ILE A 186 -14.53 8.96 -8.52
N ASN A 187 -13.79 10.07 -8.48
CA ASN A 187 -14.15 11.33 -9.13
C ASN A 187 -13.44 11.54 -10.48
N GLY A 188 -12.42 10.74 -10.77
CA GLY A 188 -11.70 10.71 -12.04
C GLY A 188 -11.42 9.29 -12.50
N LYS A 189 -10.77 9.15 -13.67
CA LYS A 189 -10.53 7.85 -14.28
C LYS A 189 -9.47 7.04 -13.54
N VAL A 190 -9.74 5.76 -13.32
CA VAL A 190 -8.74 4.75 -12.93
C VAL A 190 -8.41 3.92 -14.16
N GLN A 191 -7.18 3.98 -14.63
CA GLN A 191 -6.69 3.20 -15.77
C GLN A 191 -5.80 2.06 -15.28
N ALA A 192 -6.11 0.81 -15.62
CA ALA A 192 -5.30 -0.34 -15.23
C ALA A 192 -5.48 -1.51 -16.21
N ASN A 193 -4.57 -2.49 -16.20
CA ASN A 193 -4.83 -3.74 -16.96
C ASN A 193 -5.95 -4.55 -16.30
N ASN A 194 -5.92 -4.63 -14.97
CA ASN A 194 -6.97 -5.24 -14.14
C ASN A 194 -7.21 -4.34 -12.93
N ALA A 195 -8.41 -4.38 -12.37
CA ALA A 195 -8.76 -3.63 -11.17
C ALA A 195 -9.54 -4.48 -10.15
N LEU A 196 -9.12 -4.41 -8.89
CA LEU A 196 -9.84 -4.94 -7.74
C LEU A 196 -10.20 -3.76 -6.85
N VAL A 197 -11.48 -3.60 -6.56
CA VAL A 197 -11.98 -2.55 -5.68
C VAL A 197 -12.79 -3.21 -4.57
N SER A 198 -12.32 -3.10 -3.33
CA SER A 198 -13.02 -3.65 -2.18
C SER A 198 -13.29 -2.56 -1.16
N ALA A 199 -14.56 -2.40 -0.79
CA ALA A 199 -14.97 -1.37 0.13
C ALA A 199 -15.77 -1.86 1.35
N GLY A 200 -15.62 -1.15 2.45
CA GLY A 200 -16.27 -1.40 3.73
C GLY A 200 -15.34 -2.02 4.77
N ASN A 201 -15.93 -2.70 5.75
CA ASN A 201 -15.18 -3.26 6.88
C ASN A 201 -14.86 -4.74 6.64
N PHE A 202 -13.61 -5.03 6.27
CA PHE A 202 -13.22 -6.38 5.88
C PHE A 202 -11.75 -6.70 6.17
N THR A 203 -11.43 -7.99 6.19
CA THR A 203 -10.07 -8.50 6.04
C THR A 203 -9.96 -9.21 4.71
N MET A 204 -9.02 -8.78 3.88
CA MET A 204 -8.69 -9.42 2.60
C MET A 204 -7.41 -10.23 2.75
N ASP A 205 -7.48 -11.51 2.42
CA ASP A 205 -6.31 -12.38 2.30
C ASP A 205 -5.50 -12.02 1.05
N ASN A 206 -4.20 -11.77 1.21
CA ASN A 206 -3.34 -11.28 0.12
C ASN A 206 -3.06 -12.36 -0.95
N SER A 207 -3.12 -13.64 -0.58
CA SER A 207 -2.82 -14.77 -1.49
C SER A 207 -4.02 -15.13 -2.36
N SER A 208 -5.19 -15.32 -1.74
CA SER A 208 -6.42 -15.74 -2.40
C SER A 208 -7.28 -14.57 -2.90
N GLY A 209 -7.07 -13.36 -2.38
CA GLY A 209 -7.97 -12.22 -2.62
C GLY A 209 -9.33 -12.36 -1.92
N SER A 210 -9.51 -13.38 -1.07
CA SER A 210 -10.77 -13.64 -0.37
C SER A 210 -11.04 -12.56 0.66
N VAL A 211 -12.29 -12.09 0.71
CA VAL A 211 -12.72 -11.03 1.62
C VAL A 211 -13.64 -11.62 2.70
N THR A 212 -13.31 -11.36 3.96
CA THR A 212 -14.13 -11.74 5.12
C THR A 212 -14.53 -10.50 5.91
N SER A 213 -15.71 -10.51 6.54
CA SER A 213 -16.16 -9.36 7.34
C SER A 213 -15.27 -9.15 8.56
N ALA A 214 -14.87 -7.90 8.81
CA ALA A 214 -14.14 -7.53 10.02
C ALA A 214 -15.09 -7.15 11.20
N GLY A 215 -16.40 -7.42 11.04
CA GLY A 215 -17.36 -7.44 12.15
C GLY A 215 -18.20 -6.17 12.36
N LYS A 216 -18.05 -5.12 11.53
CA LYS A 216 -18.92 -3.94 11.59
C LYS A 216 -20.34 -4.29 11.12
N LYS A 217 -21.33 -4.05 11.98
CA LYS A 217 -22.76 -4.19 11.66
C LYS A 217 -23.34 -2.82 11.33
N ALA A 218 -24.17 -2.72 10.28
CA ALA A 218 -24.92 -1.50 10.03
C ALA A 218 -25.96 -1.28 11.12
N THR A 219 -26.12 -0.02 11.51
CA THR A 219 -27.25 0.40 12.35
C THR A 219 -28.51 0.54 11.50
N LEU A 220 -29.69 0.40 12.11
CA LEU A 220 -30.97 0.58 11.40
C LEU A 220 -31.07 1.97 10.72
N ILE A 221 -30.48 3.01 11.31
CA ILE A 221 -30.44 4.37 10.76
C ILE A 221 -29.61 4.44 9.47
N GLN A 222 -28.45 3.77 9.43
CA GLN A 222 -27.61 3.68 8.22
C GLN A 222 -28.27 2.88 7.10
N MET A 223 -29.22 2.00 7.41
CA MET A 223 -29.95 1.22 6.41
C MET A 223 -31.20 1.94 5.87
N THR A 224 -31.79 2.87 6.63
CA THR A 224 -33.13 3.41 6.33
C THR A 224 -33.19 4.91 6.11
N VAL A 225 -32.30 5.69 6.71
CA VAL A 225 -32.36 7.17 6.69
C VAL A 225 -31.19 7.78 5.92
N ASN A 226 -30.00 7.16 5.98
CA ASN A 226 -28.81 7.63 5.28
C ASN A 226 -27.96 6.44 4.80
N PRO A 227 -28.31 5.82 3.66
CA PRO A 227 -27.53 4.73 3.09
C PRO A 227 -26.10 5.22 2.81
N GLN A 228 -25.14 4.60 3.49
CA GLN A 228 -23.72 4.89 3.30
C GLN A 228 -23.20 4.06 2.14
N TYR A 229 -22.83 4.72 1.03
CA TYR A 229 -22.18 4.07 -0.11
C TYR A 229 -20.72 3.80 0.23
N SER A 230 -20.30 2.55 0.13
CA SER A 230 -18.89 2.19 0.33
C SER A 230 -18.07 2.46 -0.93
N ILE A 231 -18.73 2.52 -2.10
CA ILE A 231 -18.14 2.95 -3.37
C ILE A 231 -19.06 4.00 -4.01
N ASP A 232 -18.54 5.20 -4.20
CA ASP A 232 -19.23 6.30 -4.86
C ASP A 232 -18.43 6.72 -6.10
N VAL A 233 -19.02 6.55 -7.28
CA VAL A 233 -18.43 6.92 -8.57
C VAL A 233 -19.19 8.13 -9.10
N SER A 234 -18.48 9.21 -9.38
CA SER A 234 -19.06 10.40 -10.00
C SER A 234 -19.26 10.21 -11.51
N SER A 235 -20.07 11.06 -12.15
CA SER A 235 -20.28 11.04 -13.60
C SER A 235 -19.02 11.29 -14.44
N LEU A 236 -17.98 11.90 -13.86
CA LEU A 236 -16.66 12.11 -14.49
C LEU A 236 -15.66 11.01 -14.11
N GLY A 237 -16.00 10.16 -13.14
CA GLY A 237 -15.21 9.05 -12.67
C GLY A 237 -15.48 7.77 -13.46
N GLY A 238 -14.60 6.80 -13.31
CA GLY A 238 -14.77 5.48 -13.92
C GLY A 238 -13.53 4.62 -13.80
N ILE A 239 -13.70 3.32 -14.01
CA ILE A 239 -12.59 2.36 -14.05
C ILE A 239 -12.50 1.81 -15.47
N GLU A 240 -11.35 2.02 -16.10
CA GLU A 240 -11.00 1.51 -17.42
C GLU A 240 -9.96 0.38 -17.24
N ALA A 241 -10.42 -0.87 -17.32
CA ALA A 241 -9.56 -2.06 -17.21
C ALA A 241 -10.11 -3.25 -18.00
N ASN A 242 -9.26 -4.23 -18.30
CA ASN A 242 -9.69 -5.46 -19.00
C ASN A 242 -10.60 -6.33 -18.13
N SER A 243 -10.38 -6.33 -16.81
CA SER A 243 -11.22 -6.99 -15.82
C SER A 243 -11.36 -6.11 -14.58
N ILE A 244 -12.57 -6.04 -14.04
CA ILE A 244 -12.92 -5.27 -12.85
C ILE A 244 -13.67 -6.19 -11.89
N SER A 245 -13.14 -6.36 -10.68
CA SER A 245 -13.81 -7.03 -9.57
C SER A 245 -14.15 -6.03 -8.47
N MET A 246 -15.41 -5.98 -8.05
CA MET A 246 -15.89 -5.11 -6.99
C MET A 246 -16.50 -5.92 -5.86
N VAL A 247 -15.98 -5.75 -4.65
CA VAL A 247 -16.41 -6.47 -3.45
C VAL A 247 -16.87 -5.47 -2.38
N GLY A 248 -18.05 -5.71 -1.82
CA GLY A 248 -18.65 -4.90 -0.78
C GLY A 248 -18.94 -5.71 0.46
N ASN A 249 -18.56 -5.23 1.64
CA ASN A 249 -18.77 -5.97 2.89
C ASN A 249 -19.50 -5.17 4.00
N ASN A 250 -20.08 -4.02 3.66
CA ASN A 250 -21.03 -3.35 4.55
C ASN A 250 -22.46 -3.80 4.24
N ILE A 251 -23.26 -4.00 5.30
CA ILE A 251 -24.70 -4.15 5.17
C ILE A 251 -25.23 -2.78 4.68
N GLY A 252 -25.76 -2.72 3.46
CA GLY A 252 -26.03 -1.45 2.76
C GLY A 252 -25.00 -1.07 1.71
N PHE A 253 -24.13 -2.01 1.28
CA PHE A 253 -23.30 -1.84 0.10
C PHE A 253 -24.15 -1.39 -1.10
N GLY A 254 -23.92 -0.15 -1.51
CA GLY A 254 -24.41 0.40 -2.75
C GLY A 254 -23.22 0.91 -3.56
N VAL A 255 -23.27 0.66 -4.86
CA VAL A 255 -22.46 1.39 -5.83
C VAL A 255 -23.36 2.48 -6.37
N ARG A 256 -22.93 3.74 -6.25
CA ARG A 256 -23.55 4.85 -6.98
C ARG A 256 -22.68 5.17 -8.19
N ASN A 257 -23.30 5.24 -9.37
CA ASN A 257 -22.71 5.65 -10.64
C ASN A 257 -23.70 6.61 -11.31
#